data_AF-A0A429IHW7-F1
#
_entry.id   AF-A0A429IHW7-F1
#
_cell.length_a   1.000
_cell.length_b   1.000
_cell.length_c   1.000
_cell.angle_alpha   90.00
_cell.angle_beta   90.00
_cell.angle_gamma   90.00
#
_symmetry.space_group_name_H-M   'P 1'
#
loop_
_entity.id
_entity.type
_entity.pdbx_description
1 polymer ?
#
loop_
_entity_poly.entity_id
_entity_poly.type
_entity_poly.pdbx_seq_one_letter_code
_entity_poly.pdbx_strand_id
1 'polypeptide(L)'
;MRYVEQALLGALLLEPARLDELGPLAPEHFDDPAYNALYTAMRTAPVPDAEQHRRAPVWLDRVLKAARPQAPGLTASYLHTLVHRCPWPGHAAAYARMIQADHARRMLREHAERLAQAATDASLPDPAATVLAQCDTLSSFLDTLSGRFARHPGSLP
;
A
#
# COMPACT_ATOMS: atom_id res chain seq x y z
N MET A 1 -2.94 -9.32 -6.03
CA MET A 1 -2.89 -8.12 -5.18
C MET A 1 -3.82 -6.99 -5.65
N ARG A 2 -3.74 -6.59 -6.93
CA ARG A 2 -4.51 -5.50 -7.56
C ARG A 2 -5.99 -5.36 -7.16
N TYR A 3 -6.75 -6.45 -7.05
CA TYR A 3 -8.17 -6.38 -6.65
C TYR A 3 -8.39 -5.84 -5.24
N VAL A 4 -7.49 -6.16 -4.31
CA VAL A 4 -7.57 -5.69 -2.91
C VAL A 4 -7.26 -4.21 -2.82
N GLU A 5 -6.26 -3.74 -3.56
CA GLU A 5 -5.93 -2.31 -3.66
C GLU A 5 -7.11 -1.52 -4.25
N GLN A 6 -7.72 -2.05 -5.32
CA GLN A 6 -8.92 -1.45 -5.91
C GLN A 6 -10.09 -1.42 -4.94
N ALA A 7 -10.31 -2.50 -4.18
CA ALA A 7 -11.36 -2.56 -3.17
C ALA A 7 -11.13 -1.54 -2.06
N LEU A 8 -9.89 -1.37 -1.59
CA LEU A 8 -9.54 -0.36 -0.60
C LEU A 8 -9.75 1.06 -1.14
N LEU A 9 -9.17 1.38 -2.31
CA LEU A 9 -9.31 2.71 -2.89
C LEU A 9 -10.77 3.04 -3.19
N GLY A 10 -11.55 2.07 -3.65
CA GLY A 10 -12.99 2.19 -3.81
C GLY A 10 -13.72 2.47 -2.48
N ALA A 11 -13.34 1.76 -1.41
CA ALA A 11 -13.90 1.99 -0.06
C ALA A 11 -13.65 3.42 0.42
N LEU A 12 -12.44 3.95 0.20
CA LEU A 12 -12.04 5.29 0.65
C LEU A 12 -12.63 6.41 -0.22
N LEU A 13 -12.91 6.14 -1.50
CA LEU A 13 -13.69 7.04 -2.35
C LEU A 13 -15.16 7.10 -1.92
N LEU A 14 -15.71 5.97 -1.45
CA LEU A 14 -17.11 5.88 -1.03
C LEU A 14 -17.31 6.45 0.39
N GLU A 15 -16.45 6.06 1.33
CA GLU A 15 -16.51 6.42 2.75
C GLU A 15 -15.16 7.01 3.22
N PRO A 16 -14.91 8.32 3.00
CA PRO A 16 -13.61 8.93 3.30
C PRO A 16 -13.26 8.91 4.79
N ALA A 17 -14.24 8.86 5.69
CA ALA A 17 -14.03 8.74 7.13
C ALA A 17 -13.24 7.48 7.52
N ARG A 18 -13.24 6.44 6.68
CA ARG A 18 -12.47 5.21 6.93
C ARG A 18 -10.97 5.40 6.80
N LEU A 19 -10.49 6.52 6.27
CA LEU A 19 -9.06 6.85 6.26
C LEU A 19 -8.46 6.80 7.67
N ASP A 20 -9.23 7.19 8.68
CA ASP A 20 -8.80 7.21 10.09
C ASP A 20 -8.80 5.81 10.73
N GLU A 21 -9.53 4.86 10.14
CA GLU A 21 -9.57 3.45 10.57
C GLU A 21 -8.40 2.64 10.03
N LEU A 22 -7.62 3.20 9.11
CA LEU A 22 -6.46 2.52 8.55
C LEU A 22 -5.33 2.54 9.57
N GLY A 23 -4.78 1.35 9.87
CA GLY A 23 -3.51 1.24 10.58
C GLY A 23 -2.34 1.86 9.78
N PRO A 24 -1.07 1.48 10.04
CA PRO A 24 0.09 2.08 9.38
C PRO A 24 0.20 1.66 7.91
N LEU A 25 -0.68 2.17 7.04
CA LEU A 25 -0.62 2.00 5.59
C LEU A 25 0.02 3.25 4.98
N ALA A 26 1.15 3.05 4.32
CA ALA A 26 1.86 4.09 3.59
C ALA A 26 1.60 3.95 2.07
N PRO A 27 1.68 5.03 1.29
CA PRO A 27 1.51 4.98 -0.17
C PRO A 27 2.41 3.96 -0.86
N GLU A 28 3.63 3.76 -0.36
CA GLU A 28 4.65 2.87 -0.93
C GLU A 28 4.28 1.38 -0.80
N HIS A 29 3.26 1.06 -0.01
CA HIS A 29 2.78 -0.31 0.13
C HIS A 29 1.96 -0.79 -1.08
N PHE A 30 1.41 0.13 -1.87
CA PHE A 30 0.71 -0.23 -3.10
C PHE A 30 1.73 -0.59 -4.19
N ASP A 31 1.35 -1.54 -5.05
CA ASP A 31 2.20 -2.03 -6.14
C ASP A 31 2.16 -1.11 -7.37
N ASP A 32 1.02 -0.44 -7.59
CA ASP A 32 0.79 0.46 -8.72
C ASP A 32 1.11 1.93 -8.34
N PRO A 33 2.07 2.60 -8.99
CA PRO A 33 2.41 4.00 -8.69
C PRO A 33 1.20 4.96 -8.79
N ALA A 34 0.22 4.66 -9.65
CA ALA A 34 -1.00 5.47 -9.73
C ALA A 34 -1.85 5.32 -8.46
N TYR A 35 -1.80 4.17 -7.80
CA TYR A 35 -2.47 3.94 -6.52
C TYR A 35 -1.71 4.59 -5.36
N ASN A 36 -0.37 4.63 -5.40
CA ASN A 36 0.42 5.41 -4.45
C ASN A 36 0.01 6.89 -4.50
N ALA A 37 -0.05 7.46 -5.71
CA ALA A 37 -0.47 8.84 -5.94
C ALA A 37 -1.93 9.07 -5.48
N LEU A 38 -2.83 8.15 -5.81
CA LEU A 38 -4.24 8.26 -5.43
C LEU A 38 -4.43 8.19 -3.91
N TYR A 39 -3.77 7.25 -3.23
CA TYR A 39 -3.82 7.14 -1.78
C TYR A 39 -3.18 8.35 -1.08
N THR A 40 -2.07 8.86 -1.62
CA THR A 40 -1.45 10.11 -1.14
C THR A 40 -2.41 11.28 -1.24
N ALA A 41 -3.10 11.43 -2.37
CA ALA A 41 -4.13 12.45 -2.55
C ALA A 41 -5.28 12.30 -1.54
N MET A 42 -5.74 11.08 -1.26
CA MET A 42 -6.75 10.83 -0.24
C MET A 42 -6.28 11.20 1.18
N ARG A 43 -5.01 10.98 1.51
CA ARG A 43 -4.47 11.29 2.85
C ARG A 43 -4.21 12.80 3.06
N THR A 44 -4.09 13.56 1.99
CA THR A 44 -3.68 14.99 2.04
C THR A 44 -4.80 15.95 1.67
N ALA A 45 -5.79 15.51 0.89
CA ALA A 45 -6.94 16.34 0.52
C ALA A 45 -7.89 16.53 1.72
N PRO A 46 -8.52 17.71 1.84
CA PRO A 46 -9.50 17.97 2.89
C PRO A 46 -10.76 17.12 2.65
N VAL A 47 -11.05 16.23 3.59
CA VAL A 47 -12.27 15.39 3.58
C VAL A 47 -13.49 16.31 3.69
N PRO A 48 -14.47 16.22 2.76
CA PRO A 48 -15.71 16.99 2.85
C PRO A 48 -16.56 16.55 4.04
N ASP A 49 -17.43 17.43 4.52
CA ASP A 49 -18.43 17.07 5.50
C ASP A 49 -19.41 16.02 4.94
N ALA A 50 -20.04 15.24 5.83
CA ALA A 50 -20.87 14.12 5.45
C ALA A 50 -22.13 14.52 4.66
N GLU A 51 -22.61 15.76 4.77
CA GLU A 51 -23.76 16.26 4.00
C GLU A 51 -23.32 16.69 2.60
N GLN A 52 -22.20 17.39 2.48
CA GLN A 52 -21.59 17.76 1.19
C GLN A 52 -21.22 16.52 0.37
N HIS A 53 -20.64 15.50 1.01
CA HIS A 53 -20.27 14.25 0.34
C HIS A 53 -21.49 13.47 -0.18
N ARG A 54 -22.63 13.54 0.52
CA ARG A 54 -23.88 12.90 0.06
C ARG A 54 -24.53 13.62 -1.13
N ARG A 55 -24.36 14.93 -1.25
CA ARG A 55 -25.05 15.74 -2.28
C ARG A 55 -24.28 15.86 -3.58
N ALA A 56 -22.96 15.77 -3.56
CA ALA A 56 -22.13 15.97 -4.73
C ALA A 56 -20.80 15.19 -4.64
N PRO A 57 -20.20 14.79 -5.77
CA PRO A 57 -18.95 14.00 -5.82
C PRO A 57 -17.70 14.84 -5.49
N VAL A 58 -17.82 15.82 -4.59
CA VAL A 58 -16.76 16.79 -4.26
C VAL A 58 -15.48 16.08 -3.80
N TRP A 59 -15.62 14.98 -3.06
CA TRP A 59 -14.47 14.17 -2.65
C TRP A 59 -13.72 13.58 -3.83
N LEU A 60 -14.45 12.95 -4.76
CA LEU A 60 -13.88 12.31 -5.95
C LEU A 60 -13.14 13.34 -6.81
N ASP A 61 -13.73 14.51 -7.03
CA ASP A 61 -13.12 15.60 -7.79
C ASP A 61 -11.85 16.15 -7.13
N ARG A 62 -11.88 16.34 -5.80
CA ARG A 62 -10.70 16.79 -5.03
C ARG A 62 -9.56 15.79 -5.13
N VAL A 63 -9.84 14.52 -4.87
CA VAL A 63 -8.84 13.44 -4.93
C VAL A 63 -8.28 13.29 -6.34
N LEU A 64 -9.14 13.31 -7.37
CA LEU A 64 -8.71 13.24 -8.76
C LEU A 64 -7.80 14.41 -9.12
N LYS A 65 -8.20 15.64 -8.78
CA LYS A 65 -7.41 16.84 -9.05
C LYS A 65 -6.04 16.78 -8.38
N ALA A 66 -5.98 16.28 -7.13
CA ALA A 66 -4.74 16.16 -6.37
C ALA A 66 -3.83 15.04 -6.89
N ALA A 67 -4.37 13.91 -7.36
CA ALA A 67 -3.57 12.77 -7.84
C ALA A 67 -3.08 12.91 -9.29
N ARG A 68 -3.78 13.68 -10.13
CA ARG A 68 -3.48 13.81 -11.57
C ARG A 68 -2.05 14.23 -11.92
N PRO A 69 -1.36 15.11 -11.18
CA PRO A 69 0.02 15.49 -11.51
C PRO A 69 1.00 14.31 -11.47
N GLN A 70 0.80 13.35 -10.56
CA GLN A 70 1.63 12.14 -10.43
C GLN A 70 1.06 10.94 -11.19
N ALA A 71 -0.22 10.96 -11.53
CA ALA A 71 -0.91 9.89 -12.24
C ALA A 71 -1.85 10.47 -13.32
N PRO A 72 -1.31 10.97 -14.46
CA PRO A 72 -2.07 11.69 -15.47
C PRO A 72 -3.14 10.83 -16.19
N GLY A 73 -2.99 9.50 -16.15
CA GLY A 73 -3.95 8.55 -16.70
C GLY A 73 -5.20 8.32 -15.84
N LEU A 74 -5.26 8.86 -14.62
CA LEU A 74 -6.46 8.76 -13.77
C LEU A 74 -7.59 9.64 -14.33
N THR A 75 -8.78 9.05 -14.40
CA THR A 75 -10.00 9.72 -14.88
C THR A 75 -11.12 9.55 -13.86
N ALA A 76 -12.12 10.45 -13.89
CA ALA A 76 -13.30 10.32 -13.05
C ALA A 76 -14.02 8.98 -13.27
N SER A 77 -14.15 8.54 -14.53
CA SER A 77 -14.73 7.23 -14.89
C SER A 77 -13.98 6.05 -14.25
N TYR A 78 -12.65 6.12 -14.20
CA TYR A 78 -11.86 5.10 -13.52
C TYR A 78 -12.06 5.11 -12.00
N LEU A 79 -12.14 6.29 -11.37
CA LEU A 79 -12.45 6.40 -9.94
C LEU A 79 -13.85 5.84 -9.62
N HIS A 80 -14.85 6.11 -10.44
CA HIS A 80 -16.17 5.48 -10.32
C HIS A 80 -16.09 3.95 -10.47
N THR A 81 -15.25 3.45 -11.37
CA THR A 81 -14.99 2.01 -11.49
C THR A 81 -14.38 1.43 -10.21
N LEU A 82 -13.46 2.14 -9.55
CA LEU A 82 -12.88 1.72 -8.26
C LEU A 82 -13.96 1.64 -7.17
N VAL A 83 -14.85 2.63 -7.09
CA VAL A 83 -16.00 2.60 -6.16
C VAL A 83 -16.83 1.33 -6.36
N HIS A 84 -17.15 0.97 -7.60
CA HIS A 84 -17.88 -0.26 -7.91
C HIS A 84 -17.11 -1.56 -7.64
N ARG A 85 -15.77 -1.51 -7.58
CA ARG A 85 -14.95 -2.68 -7.24
C ARG A 85 -14.84 -2.90 -5.74
N CYS A 86 -15.32 -1.99 -4.90
CA CYS A 86 -15.38 -2.18 -3.46
C CYS A 86 -16.53 -3.12 -3.09
N PRO A 87 -16.26 -4.35 -2.60
CA PRO A 87 -17.33 -5.28 -2.22
C PRO A 87 -18.04 -4.82 -0.94
N TRP A 88 -17.27 -4.38 0.06
CA TRP A 88 -17.81 -3.84 1.30
C TRP A 88 -16.83 -2.82 1.93
N PRO A 89 -17.20 -1.52 2.02
CA PRO A 89 -16.33 -0.50 2.59
C PRO A 89 -15.96 -0.77 4.05
N GLY A 90 -16.84 -1.43 4.81
CA GLY A 90 -16.62 -1.90 6.18
C GLY A 90 -15.34 -2.72 6.39
N HIS A 91 -14.79 -3.29 5.32
CA HIS A 91 -13.57 -4.09 5.34
C HIS A 91 -12.30 -3.31 4.97
N ALA A 92 -12.33 -1.97 4.93
CA ALA A 92 -11.17 -1.14 4.59
C ALA A 92 -9.90 -1.51 5.41
N ALA A 93 -10.03 -1.68 6.72
CA ALA A 93 -8.91 -2.10 7.58
C ALA A 93 -8.37 -3.50 7.24
N ALA A 94 -9.23 -4.43 6.78
CA ALA A 94 -8.81 -5.75 6.33
C ALA A 94 -8.05 -5.67 5.01
N TYR A 95 -8.56 -4.90 4.03
CA TYR A 95 -7.87 -4.68 2.76
C TYR A 95 -6.49 -4.01 2.96
N ALA A 96 -6.41 -3.03 3.86
CA ALA A 96 -5.14 -2.39 4.21
C ALA A 96 -4.12 -3.37 4.81
N ARG A 97 -4.56 -4.29 5.70
CA ARG A 97 -3.68 -5.34 6.24
C ARG A 97 -3.19 -6.31 5.16
N MET A 98 -4.05 -6.68 4.21
CA MET A 98 -3.66 -7.52 3.08
C MET A 98 -2.59 -6.82 2.21
N ILE A 99 -2.72 -5.51 1.97
CA ILE A 99 -1.73 -4.71 1.22
C ILE A 99 -0.40 -4.63 1.96
N GLN A 100 -0.42 -4.36 3.26
CA GLN A 100 0.79 -4.35 4.08
C GLN A 100 1.50 -5.71 4.07
N ALA A 101 0.75 -6.80 4.21
CA ALA A 101 1.30 -8.16 4.15
C ALA A 101 1.91 -8.48 2.79
N ASP A 102 1.29 -8.01 1.70
CA ASP A 102 1.84 -8.19 0.36
C ASP A 102 3.11 -7.39 0.13
N HIS A 103 3.12 -6.12 0.51
CA HIS A 103 4.32 -5.28 0.44
C HIS A 103 5.48 -5.90 1.22
N ALA A 104 5.23 -6.39 2.44
CA ALA A 104 6.24 -7.08 3.24
C ALA A 104 6.84 -8.30 2.52
N ARG A 105 6.01 -9.10 1.83
CA ARG A 105 6.49 -10.23 1.02
C ARG A 105 7.30 -9.77 -0.20
N ARG A 106 6.89 -8.69 -0.88
CA ARG A 106 7.64 -8.14 -2.02
C ARG A 106 9.02 -7.64 -1.59
N MET A 107 9.08 -6.84 -0.52
CA MET A 107 10.33 -6.34 0.03
C MET A 107 11.25 -7.45 0.52
N LEU A 108 10.70 -8.48 1.20
CA LEU A 108 11.47 -9.65 1.61
C LEU A 108 12.12 -10.35 0.41
N ARG A 109 11.35 -10.56 -0.66
CA ARG A 109 11.86 -11.15 -1.89
C ARG A 109 12.95 -10.29 -2.53
N GLU A 110 12.76 -8.97 -2.60
CA GLU A 110 13.80 -8.06 -3.11
C GLU A 110 15.10 -8.14 -2.31
N HIS A 111 15.03 -8.17 -0.98
CA HIS A 111 16.22 -8.32 -0.14
C HIS A 111 16.92 -9.67 -0.35
N ALA A 112 16.15 -10.75 -0.49
CA ALA A 112 16.69 -12.07 -0.79
C ALA A 112 17.35 -12.13 -2.17
N GLU A 113 16.73 -11.54 -3.19
CA GLU A 113 17.29 -11.42 -4.56
C GLU A 113 18.59 -10.60 -4.56
N ARG A 114 18.64 -9.47 -3.84
CA ARG A 114 19.87 -8.66 -3.70
C ARG A 114 20.99 -9.42 -3.00
N LEU A 115 20.68 -10.20 -1.96
CA LEU A 115 21.65 -11.06 -1.28
C LEU A 115 22.18 -12.16 -2.21
N ALA A 116 21.30 -12.85 -2.93
CA ALA A 116 21.69 -13.89 -3.89
C ALA A 116 22.58 -13.32 -5.01
N GLN A 117 22.25 -12.13 -5.51
CA GLN A 117 23.07 -11.42 -6.49
C GLN A 117 24.46 -11.09 -5.93
N ALA A 118 24.53 -10.50 -4.73
CA ALA A 118 25.80 -10.19 -4.08
C ALA A 118 26.68 -11.43 -3.83
N ALA A 119 26.07 -12.58 -3.51
CA ALA A 119 26.78 -13.83 -3.26
C ALA A 119 27.35 -14.48 -4.53
N THR A 120 26.80 -14.16 -5.71
CA THR A 120 27.22 -14.75 -6.99
C THR A 120 28.06 -13.80 -7.84
N ASP A 121 28.11 -12.52 -7.50
CA ASP A 121 28.88 -11.51 -8.21
C ASP A 121 30.36 -11.52 -7.80
N ALA A 122 31.17 -12.24 -8.59
CA ALA A 122 32.62 -12.32 -8.42
C ALA A 122 33.38 -11.05 -8.86
N SER A 123 32.69 -10.06 -9.44
CA SER A 123 33.31 -8.82 -9.93
C SER A 123 33.40 -7.72 -8.87
N LEU A 124 32.78 -7.93 -7.70
CA LEU A 124 32.76 -6.96 -6.62
C LEU A 124 34.18 -6.74 -6.03
N PRO A 125 34.58 -5.50 -5.73
CA PRO A 125 35.89 -5.21 -5.12
C PRO A 125 36.10 -5.88 -3.76
N ASP A 126 35.02 -6.02 -2.97
CA ASP A 126 34.99 -6.76 -1.70
C ASP A 126 33.68 -7.57 -1.60
N PRO A 127 33.66 -8.80 -2.15
CA PRO A 127 32.45 -9.63 -2.18
C PRO A 127 31.98 -10.00 -0.77
N ALA A 128 32.90 -10.28 0.14
CA ALA A 128 32.56 -10.72 1.50
C ALA A 128 31.88 -9.60 2.30
N ALA A 129 32.43 -8.38 2.27
CA ALA A 129 31.81 -7.24 2.95
C ALA A 129 30.44 -6.90 2.34
N THR A 130 30.29 -7.00 1.02
CA THR A 130 29.02 -6.72 0.34
C THR A 130 27.93 -7.72 0.73
N VAL A 131 28.26 -9.02 0.79
CA VAL A 131 27.34 -10.07 1.23
C VAL A 131 26.92 -9.86 2.69
N LEU A 132 27.86 -9.56 3.58
CA LEU A 132 27.56 -9.27 4.99
C LEU A 132 26.60 -8.09 5.13
N ALA A 133 26.83 -6.99 4.40
CA ALA A 133 25.93 -5.83 4.42
C ALA A 133 24.51 -6.17 3.94
N GLN A 134 24.35 -7.05 2.94
CA GLN A 134 23.03 -7.51 2.51
C GLN A 134 22.36 -8.41 3.55
N CYS A 135 23.12 -9.29 4.22
CA CYS A 135 22.62 -10.09 5.35
C CYS A 135 22.11 -9.21 6.49
N ASP A 136 22.88 -8.20 6.89
CA ASP A 136 22.50 -7.26 7.95
C ASP A 136 21.23 -6.48 7.59
N THR A 137 21.14 -6.03 6.34
CA THR A 137 19.94 -5.35 5.82
C THR A 137 18.71 -6.25 5.87
N LEU A 138 18.83 -7.51 5.42
CA LEU A 138 17.75 -8.49 5.45
C LEU A 138 17.35 -8.85 6.89
N SER A 139 18.31 -9.02 7.80
CA SER A 139 18.05 -9.31 9.22
C SER A 139 17.27 -8.17 9.87
N SER A 140 17.73 -6.93 9.70
CA SER A 140 17.05 -5.73 10.24
C SER A 140 15.62 -5.58 9.71
N PHE A 141 15.42 -5.91 8.42
CA PHE A 141 14.07 -5.92 7.83
C PHE A 141 13.18 -7.01 8.45
N LEU A 142 13.70 -8.23 8.66
CA LEU A 142 12.96 -9.32 9.30
C LEU A 142 12.60 -9.00 10.76
N ASP A 143 13.51 -8.37 11.50
CA ASP A 143 13.24 -7.92 12.87
C ASP A 143 12.09 -6.90 12.89
N THR A 144 12.09 -5.94 11.94
CA THR A 144 10.99 -4.98 11.77
C THR A 144 9.66 -5.69 11.46
N LEU A 145 9.66 -6.69 10.57
CA LEU A 145 8.46 -7.47 10.25
C LEU A 145 7.95 -8.29 11.43
N SER A 146 8.85 -8.84 12.25
CA SER A 146 8.49 -9.66 13.42
C SER A 146 7.67 -8.89 14.46
N GLY A 147 7.95 -7.59 14.63
CA GLY A 147 7.17 -6.71 15.49
C GLY A 147 5.81 -6.33 14.91
N ARG A 148 5.68 -6.31 13.58
CA ARG A 148 4.45 -5.90 12.87
C ARG A 148 3.46 -7.03 12.66
N PHE A 149 3.96 -8.22 12.34
CA PHE A 149 3.18 -9.44 12.19
C PHE A 149 3.41 -10.30 13.43
N ALA A 150 2.71 -9.97 14.52
CA ALA A 150 2.73 -10.78 15.73
C ALA A 150 2.45 -12.24 15.34
N ARG A 151 3.22 -13.17 15.93
CA ARG A 151 3.00 -14.61 15.75
C ARG A 151 1.53 -14.88 16.01
N HIS A 152 0.85 -15.48 15.02
CA HIS A 152 -0.49 -15.97 15.26
C HIS A 152 -0.39 -16.90 16.48
N PRO A 153 -1.14 -16.68 17.57
CA PRO A 153 -1.26 -17.70 18.60
C PRO A 153 -1.79 -18.91 17.85
N GLY A 154 -0.97 -19.96 17.75
CA GLY A 154 -1.24 -21.08 16.84
C GLY A 154 -2.69 -21.53 16.98
N SER A 155 -3.33 -21.87 15.85
CA SER A 155 -4.67 -22.44 15.87
C SER A 155 -4.70 -23.53 16.94
N LEU A 156 -5.53 -23.31 17.96
CA LEU A 156 -5.78 -24.34 18.96
C LEU A 156 -6.24 -25.62 18.23
N PRO A 157 -5.76 -26.80 18.67
CA PRO A 157 -6.14 -28.07 18.06
C PRO A 157 -7.64 -28.35 18.15
#